data_AF-A0A7D5KJB4-F1
#
_entry.id   AF-A0A7D5KJB4-F1
#
_cell.length_a   1.000
_cell.length_b   1.000
_cell.length_c   1.000
_cell.angle_alpha   90.00
_cell.angle_beta   90.00
_cell.angle_gamma   90.00
#
_symmetry.space_group_name_H-M   'P 1'
#
loop_
_entity.id
_entity.type
_entity.pdbx_description
1 polymer ?
#
loop_
_entity_poly.entity_id
_entity_poly.type
_entity_poly.pdbx_seq_one_letter_code
_entity_poly.pdbx_strand_id
1 'polypeptide(L)'
;MMIRDHEHVAKRAEQLEREGAREMRRLAEAKAVAGPEHVDATDGSGIIVAEDDGLRADGGEPGEDCEPIDVGDHVQDREDPDATMVVVNLDTLRADAYELEDGGPTVAQVNPDYPETDDVVEVIYPDRTDLTLEGKKRYAFPRSRLEVVARVHDRDRDGDDGGER
;
A
#
# COMPACT_ATOMS: atom_id res chain seq x y z
N MET A 1 -13.38 13.46 -45.38
CA MET A 1 -12.34 12.57 -45.94
C MET A 1 -11.49 12.08 -44.79
N MET A 2 -11.78 10.89 -44.26
CA MET A 2 -10.99 10.21 -43.25
C MET A 2 -10.36 8.99 -43.92
N ILE A 3 -9.04 8.92 -43.97
CA ILE A 3 -8.32 7.64 -44.01
C ILE A 3 -7.19 7.81 -43.01
N ARG A 4 -7.46 7.39 -41.77
CA ARG A 4 -6.42 7.04 -40.81
C ARG A 4 -6.03 5.63 -41.19
N ASP A 5 -4.75 5.42 -41.51
CA ASP A 5 -4.20 4.14 -41.98
C ASP A 5 -4.44 3.00 -40.97
N HIS A 6 -5.61 2.37 -41.05
CA HIS A 6 -5.99 1.20 -40.26
C HIS A 6 -5.03 0.01 -40.45
N GLU A 7 -4.32 -0.05 -41.58
CA GLU A 7 -3.30 -1.07 -41.83
C GLU A 7 -2.11 -0.99 -40.87
N HIS A 8 -1.73 0.20 -40.40
CA HIS A 8 -0.62 0.36 -39.47
C HIS A 8 -0.98 -0.08 -38.04
N VAL A 9 -2.23 0.14 -37.64
CA VAL A 9 -2.74 -0.30 -36.34
C VAL A 9 -2.95 -1.81 -36.33
N ALA A 10 -3.48 -2.38 -37.41
CA ALA A 10 -3.66 -3.82 -37.55
C ALA A 10 -2.33 -4.59 -37.51
N LYS A 11 -1.30 -4.10 -38.21
CA LYS A 11 0.04 -4.74 -38.21
C LYS A 11 0.71 -4.72 -36.84
N ARG A 12 0.48 -3.68 -36.02
CA ARG A 12 1.01 -3.61 -34.65
C ARG A 12 0.30 -4.56 -33.68
N ALA A 13 -1.02 -4.70 -33.82
CA ALA A 13 -1.81 -5.61 -33.00
C ALA A 13 -1.44 -7.09 -33.27
N GLU A 14 -1.27 -7.48 -34.53
CA GLU A 14 -0.86 -8.84 -34.91
C GLU A 14 0.54 -9.21 -34.39
N GLN A 15 1.45 -8.23 -34.30
CA GLN A 15 2.80 -8.44 -33.79
C GLN A 15 2.81 -8.66 -32.26
N LEU A 16 1.99 -7.91 -31.52
CA LEU A 16 1.80 -8.08 -30.08
C LEU A 16 1.10 -9.41 -29.73
N GLU A 17 0.12 -9.84 -30.52
CA GLU A 17 -0.54 -11.14 -30.31
C GLU A 17 0.41 -12.33 -30.57
N ARG A 18 1.28 -12.21 -31.58
CA ARG A 18 2.27 -13.26 -31.91
C ARG A 18 3.37 -13.40 -30.86
N GLU A 19 3.70 -12.31 -30.17
CA GLU A 19 4.64 -12.30 -29.04
C GLU A 19 3.98 -12.83 -27.77
N GLY A 20 2.77 -12.35 -27.43
CA GLY A 20 2.01 -12.83 -26.27
C GLY A 20 1.65 -14.32 -26.33
N ALA A 21 1.35 -14.85 -27.53
CA ALA A 21 1.05 -16.28 -27.70
C ALA A 21 2.26 -17.20 -27.45
N ARG A 22 3.49 -16.70 -27.63
CA ARG A 22 4.72 -17.46 -27.33
C ARG A 22 5.02 -17.47 -25.84
N GLU A 23 4.72 -16.36 -25.16
CA GLU A 23 4.88 -16.23 -23.71
C GLU A 23 3.88 -17.09 -22.95
N MET A 24 2.61 -17.12 -23.38
CA MET A 24 1.57 -17.99 -22.81
C MET A 24 1.91 -19.49 -22.91
N ARG A 25 2.63 -19.91 -23.95
CA ARG A 25 3.10 -21.31 -24.07
C ARG A 25 4.23 -21.64 -23.10
N ARG A 26 5.03 -20.65 -22.70
CA ARG A 26 6.15 -20.81 -21.75
C ARG A 26 5.67 -20.90 -20.30
N LEU A 27 4.60 -20.17 -19.95
CA LEU A 27 3.96 -20.24 -18.62
C LEU A 27 3.22 -21.57 -18.39
N ALA A 28 2.68 -22.20 -19.45
CA ALA A 28 1.95 -23.46 -19.33
C ALA A 28 2.85 -24.66 -18.96
N GLU A 29 4.14 -24.64 -19.32
CA GLU A 29 5.07 -25.75 -19.06
C GLU A 29 5.57 -25.80 -17.61
N ALA A 30 5.52 -24.66 -16.89
CA ALA A 30 5.94 -24.58 -15.48
C ALA A 30 4.87 -25.06 -14.47
N LYS A 31 3.62 -25.26 -14.91
CA LYS A 31 2.50 -25.65 -14.01
C LYS A 31 2.44 -27.16 -13.71
N ALA A 32 3.27 -28.00 -14.33
CA ALA A 32 3.10 -29.46 -14.32
C ALA A 32 3.93 -30.23 -13.26
N VAL A 33 4.67 -29.57 -12.35
CA VAL A 33 5.63 -30.23 -11.44
C VAL A 33 5.28 -30.16 -9.95
N ALA A 34 4.06 -29.79 -9.56
CA ALA A 34 3.63 -29.85 -8.16
C ALA A 34 2.47 -30.84 -7.98
N GLY A 35 2.79 -32.04 -7.49
CA GLY A 35 1.82 -33.05 -7.07
C GLY A 35 1.07 -32.65 -5.78
N PRO A 36 -0.06 -33.28 -5.48
CA PRO A 36 -0.89 -32.91 -4.34
C PRO A 36 -0.43 -33.65 -3.08
N GLU A 37 0.26 -32.98 -2.16
CA GLU A 37 0.52 -33.54 -0.84
C GLU A 37 0.13 -32.57 0.29
N HIS A 38 -0.76 -33.11 1.13
CA HIS A 38 -1.10 -32.73 2.50
C HIS A 38 -1.90 -31.43 2.74
N VAL A 39 -3.22 -31.58 2.82
CA VAL A 39 -4.08 -30.72 3.64
C VAL A 39 -4.24 -31.40 5.01
N ASP A 40 -3.61 -30.86 6.04
CA ASP A 40 -4.00 -31.20 7.41
C ASP A 40 -5.30 -30.47 7.73
N ALA A 41 -6.35 -31.27 7.97
CA ALA A 41 -7.64 -30.76 8.42
C ALA A 41 -7.50 -30.35 9.88
N THR A 42 -7.39 -29.05 10.15
CA THR A 42 -7.66 -28.52 11.49
C THR A 42 -9.14 -28.14 11.57
N ASP A 43 -9.86 -28.89 12.39
CA ASP A 43 -11.21 -28.53 12.82
C ASP A 43 -11.17 -27.28 13.72
N GLY A 44 -12.30 -26.57 13.76
CA GLY A 44 -12.69 -25.84 14.96
C GLY A 44 -12.10 -24.45 15.13
N SER A 45 -12.83 -23.45 14.62
CA SER A 45 -13.07 -22.15 15.28
C SER A 45 -12.00 -21.67 16.28
N GLY A 46 -10.96 -21.02 15.77
CA GLY A 46 -10.15 -20.09 16.54
C GLY A 46 -10.12 -18.77 15.80
N ILE A 47 -10.89 -17.78 16.27
CA ILE A 47 -10.55 -16.39 15.96
C ILE A 47 -9.21 -16.18 16.64
N ILE A 48 -8.13 -16.10 15.85
CA ILE A 48 -6.85 -15.64 16.35
C ILE A 48 -7.03 -14.15 16.57
N VAL A 49 -7.43 -13.77 17.78
CA VAL A 49 -7.18 -12.43 18.28
C VAL A 49 -5.66 -12.41 18.47
N ALA A 50 -4.95 -11.94 17.45
CA ALA A 50 -3.56 -11.56 17.64
C ALA A 50 -3.57 -10.53 18.76
N GLU A 51 -2.77 -10.77 19.79
CA GLU A 51 -2.49 -9.77 20.80
C GLU A 51 -2.00 -8.52 20.04
N ASP A 52 -2.65 -7.40 20.35
CA ASP A 52 -2.43 -6.08 19.77
C ASP A 52 -1.04 -5.57 20.22
N ASP A 53 0.01 -6.20 19.72
CA ASP A 53 1.38 -5.69 19.80
C ASP A 53 1.51 -4.66 18.70
N GLY A 54 1.02 -3.46 18.98
CA GLY A 54 0.93 -2.31 18.07
C GLY A 54 2.01 -2.32 17.00
N LEU A 55 1.61 -2.75 15.80
CA LEU A 55 2.46 -2.87 14.61
C LEU A 55 3.02 -1.48 14.30
N ARG A 56 4.19 -1.21 14.88
CA ARG A 56 5.03 -0.07 14.50
C ARG A 56 5.73 -0.50 13.23
N ALA A 57 5.61 0.33 12.20
CA ALA A 57 6.62 0.38 11.17
C ALA A 57 7.91 0.89 11.84
N ASP A 58 8.73 -0.01 12.39
CA ASP A 58 10.08 0.29 12.91
C ASP A 58 11.18 -0.47 12.15
N GLY A 59 10.87 -0.93 10.94
CA GLY A 59 11.79 -1.64 10.05
C GLY A 59 12.67 -0.75 9.17
N GLY A 60 12.57 0.57 9.25
CA GLY A 60 13.41 1.55 8.56
C GLY A 60 14.14 2.47 9.54
N GLU A 61 15.35 2.95 9.21
CA GLU A 61 15.99 4.00 10.02
C GLU A 61 15.05 5.22 10.03
N PRO A 62 14.60 5.71 11.20
CA PRO A 62 13.64 6.80 11.27
C PRO A 62 14.29 8.03 10.64
N GLY A 63 13.69 8.55 9.57
CA GLY A 63 13.99 9.92 9.15
C GLY A 63 13.72 10.83 10.34
N GLU A 64 14.77 11.44 10.88
CA GLU A 64 14.90 11.89 12.28
C GLU A 64 13.85 12.94 12.78
N ASP A 65 12.88 13.35 11.97
CA ASP A 65 11.91 14.41 12.30
C ASP A 65 10.43 14.10 11.92
N CYS A 66 10.09 12.87 11.53
CA CYS A 66 8.69 12.54 11.23
C CYS A 66 7.93 12.10 12.49
N GLU A 67 6.86 12.82 12.82
CA GLU A 67 5.97 12.39 13.90
C GLU A 67 5.46 10.95 13.64
N PRO A 68 5.24 10.13 14.65
CA PRO A 68 4.72 8.79 14.42
C PRO A 68 3.23 8.84 14.05
N ILE A 69 2.80 7.99 13.09
CA ILE A 69 1.42 7.84 12.58
C ILE A 69 0.82 6.55 13.10
N ASP A 70 -0.47 6.58 13.44
CA ASP A 70 -1.26 5.40 13.77
C ASP A 70 -2.41 5.18 12.76
N VAL A 71 -2.89 3.94 12.65
CA VAL A 71 -4.07 3.62 11.83
C VAL A 71 -5.29 4.39 12.35
N GLY A 72 -6.02 5.05 11.45
CA GLY A 72 -7.15 5.92 11.77
C GLY A 72 -6.79 7.40 11.89
N ASP A 73 -5.51 7.75 12.03
CA ASP A 73 -5.09 9.15 12.02
C ASP A 73 -5.47 9.82 10.69
N HIS A 74 -5.79 11.11 10.78
CA HIS A 74 -6.03 11.95 9.62
C HIS A 74 -4.73 12.61 9.20
N VAL A 75 -4.42 12.50 7.92
CA VAL A 75 -3.19 13.01 7.33
C VAL A 75 -3.47 13.85 6.10
N GLN A 76 -2.51 14.68 5.73
CA GLN A 76 -2.48 15.41 4.46
C GLN A 76 -1.20 15.10 3.71
N ASP A 77 -1.30 15.19 2.38
CA ASP A 77 -0.13 15.11 1.51
C ASP A 77 0.57 16.48 1.54
N ARG A 78 1.88 16.50 1.82
CA ARG A 78 2.67 17.73 1.78
C ARG A 78 2.71 18.37 0.39
N GLU A 79 2.52 17.57 -0.66
CA GLU A 79 2.44 18.07 -2.04
C GLU A 79 1.04 18.56 -2.43
N ASP A 80 0.00 18.08 -1.75
CA ASP A 80 -1.41 18.43 -1.98
C ASP A 80 -2.18 18.56 -0.65
N PRO A 81 -2.06 19.69 0.06
CA PRO A 81 -2.62 19.86 1.41
C PRO A 81 -4.14 20.10 1.39
N ASP A 82 -4.79 20.13 0.23
CA ASP A 82 -6.22 20.43 0.11
C ASP A 82 -7.12 19.23 0.47
N ALA A 83 -6.55 18.02 0.58
CA ALA A 83 -7.29 16.78 0.84
C ALA A 83 -6.84 16.09 2.12
N THR A 84 -7.76 15.95 3.08
CA THR A 84 -7.56 15.12 4.27
C THR A 84 -7.84 13.65 3.94
N MET A 85 -6.88 12.80 4.24
CA MET A 85 -6.94 11.34 4.07
C MET A 85 -6.97 10.65 5.43
N VAL A 86 -7.42 9.40 5.45
CA VAL A 86 -7.42 8.55 6.66
C VAL A 86 -6.45 7.41 6.45
N VAL A 87 -5.58 7.18 7.44
CA VAL A 87 -4.64 6.06 7.45
C VAL A 87 -5.40 4.76 7.72
N VAL A 88 -5.22 3.76 6.87
CA VAL A 88 -5.94 2.48 6.96
C VAL A 88 -5.03 1.28 7.13
N ASN A 89 -3.75 1.41 6.79
CA ASN A 89 -2.75 0.38 7.02
C ASN A 89 -1.37 1.03 7.22
N LEU A 90 -0.55 0.40 8.05
CA LEU A 90 0.86 0.71 8.22
C LEU A 90 1.61 -0.51 7.70
N ASP A 91 2.03 -0.46 6.45
CA ASP A 91 2.85 -1.54 5.93
C ASP A 91 4.28 -1.33 6.45
N THR A 92 4.86 -2.39 7.01
CA THR A 92 6.26 -2.39 7.46
C THR A 92 7.25 -2.47 6.30
N LEU A 93 6.75 -2.62 5.06
CA LEU A 93 7.57 -2.57 3.86
C LEU A 93 8.07 -1.15 3.58
N ARG A 94 9.32 -1.08 3.15
CA ARG A 94 9.98 0.13 2.66
C ARG A 94 9.46 0.53 1.28
N ALA A 95 9.57 1.81 0.96
CA ALA A 95 9.11 2.38 -0.30
C ALA A 95 9.78 1.76 -1.54
N ASP A 96 11.03 1.32 -1.44
CA ASP A 96 11.77 0.61 -2.49
C ASP A 96 11.38 -0.85 -2.67
N ALA A 97 10.69 -1.43 -1.68
CA ALA A 97 10.24 -2.82 -1.70
C ALA A 97 8.73 -2.97 -1.95
N TYR A 98 7.95 -1.91 -1.72
CA TYR A 98 6.51 -1.92 -1.90
C TYR A 98 6.13 -1.67 -3.37
N GLU A 99 5.61 -2.69 -4.06
CA GLU A 99 5.07 -2.60 -5.43
C GLU A 99 3.58 -2.20 -5.43
N LEU A 100 3.19 -1.22 -6.25
CA LEU A 100 1.79 -0.73 -6.30
C LEU A 100 0.81 -1.71 -6.96
N GLU A 101 1.32 -2.56 -7.85
CA GLU A 101 0.61 -3.63 -8.56
C GLU A 101 1.63 -4.75 -8.81
N ASP A 102 1.18 -5.98 -9.07
CA ASP A 102 2.09 -7.12 -9.33
C ASP A 102 3.05 -6.81 -10.50
N GLY A 103 4.34 -6.60 -10.20
CA GLY A 103 5.35 -6.21 -11.19
C GLY A 103 5.24 -4.76 -11.70
N GLY A 104 4.50 -3.91 -10.99
CA GLY A 104 4.41 -2.47 -11.21
C GLY A 104 5.57 -1.68 -10.61
N PRO A 105 5.57 -0.34 -10.70
CA PRO A 105 6.58 0.46 -10.04
C PRO A 105 6.44 0.43 -8.52
N THR A 106 7.55 0.64 -7.82
CA THR A 106 7.55 0.75 -6.37
C THR A 106 7.12 2.14 -5.91
N VAL A 107 6.74 2.27 -4.63
CA VAL A 107 6.39 3.55 -4.02
C VAL A 107 7.55 4.56 -4.15
N ALA A 108 8.79 4.13 -3.96
CA ALA A 108 9.97 4.98 -4.12
C ALA A 108 10.14 5.48 -5.56
N GLN A 109 9.84 4.63 -6.56
CA GLN A 109 9.98 5.00 -7.97
C GLN A 109 8.99 6.09 -8.40
N VAL A 110 7.79 6.11 -7.82
CA VAL A 110 6.78 7.15 -8.11
C VAL A 110 6.91 8.37 -7.19
N ASN A 111 7.68 8.26 -6.10
CA ASN A 111 7.98 9.33 -5.14
C ASN A 111 9.49 9.58 -5.02
N PRO A 112 10.19 9.98 -6.10
CA PRO A 112 11.65 10.05 -6.13
C PRO A 112 12.25 11.14 -5.23
N ASP A 113 11.44 12.10 -4.78
CA ASP A 113 11.87 13.19 -3.90
C ASP A 113 11.88 12.81 -2.41
N TYR A 114 11.44 11.60 -2.06
CA TYR A 114 11.43 11.06 -0.71
C TYR A 114 12.41 9.89 -0.56
N PRO A 115 12.86 9.56 0.67
CA PRO A 115 13.79 8.47 0.89
C PRO A 115 13.22 7.14 0.39
N GLU A 116 14.01 6.39 -0.39
CA GLU A 116 13.60 5.08 -0.88
C GLU A 116 13.42 4.05 0.25
N THR A 117 14.07 4.30 1.39
CA THR A 117 14.02 3.50 2.61
C THR A 117 12.83 3.82 3.52
N ASP A 118 12.03 4.82 3.16
CA ASP A 118 10.94 5.32 4.00
C ASP A 118 9.84 4.26 4.12
N ASP A 119 9.23 4.16 5.30
CA ASP A 119 8.14 3.21 5.53
C ASP A 119 6.91 3.61 4.71
N VAL A 120 6.12 2.63 4.28
CA VAL A 120 4.93 2.87 3.46
C VAL A 120 3.67 2.92 4.31
N VAL A 121 2.89 3.98 4.09
CA VAL A 121 1.59 4.19 4.73
C VAL A 121 0.49 4.09 3.68
N GLU A 122 -0.51 3.24 3.92
CA GLU A 122 -1.71 3.20 3.08
C GLU A 122 -2.81 4.11 3.65
N VAL A 123 -3.39 4.90 2.76
CA VAL A 123 -4.44 5.88 3.08
C VAL A 123 -5.62 5.77 2.12
N ILE A 124 -6.75 6.31 2.55
CA ILE A 124 -7.96 6.45 1.72
C ILE A 124 -8.39 7.92 1.74
N TYR A 125 -8.95 8.38 0.62
CA TYR A 125 -9.65 9.65 0.51
C TYR A 125 -11.13 9.44 0.81
N PRO A 126 -11.63 9.80 2.01
CA PRO A 126 -13.05 9.78 2.30
C PRO A 126 -13.76 11.00 1.71
N ASP A 127 -14.90 10.76 1.08
CA ASP A 127 -15.93 11.74 0.79
C ASP A 127 -16.79 12.00 2.03
N ARG A 128 -17.33 13.21 2.14
CA ARG A 128 -18.20 13.62 3.27
C ARG A 128 -19.45 12.75 3.46
N THR A 129 -19.84 11.99 2.44
CA THR A 129 -21.02 11.11 2.46
C THR A 129 -20.68 9.66 2.75
N ASP A 130 -19.40 9.34 2.92
CA ASP A 130 -18.97 7.98 3.20
C ASP A 130 -19.35 7.56 4.61
N LEU A 131 -20.02 6.42 4.70
CA LEU A 131 -20.32 5.75 5.95
C LEU A 131 -19.44 4.51 6.17
N THR A 132 -18.67 4.13 5.14
CA THR A 132 -17.75 2.99 5.16
C THR A 132 -16.55 3.28 4.26
N LEU A 133 -15.41 2.73 4.64
CA LEU A 133 -14.17 2.76 3.86
C LEU A 133 -13.95 1.47 3.06
N GLU A 134 -14.80 0.46 3.23
CA GLU A 134 -14.70 -0.82 2.53
C GLU A 134 -14.89 -0.65 1.02
N GLY A 135 -14.04 -1.31 0.22
CA GLY A 135 -14.09 -1.25 -1.24
C GLY A 135 -13.57 0.04 -1.86
N LYS A 136 -13.11 1.00 -1.05
CA LYS A 136 -12.45 2.21 -1.57
C LYS A 136 -11.02 1.92 -2.01
N LYS A 137 -10.58 2.69 -2.99
CA LYS A 137 -9.20 2.65 -3.47
C LYS A 137 -8.27 3.13 -2.36
N ARG A 138 -7.26 2.32 -2.07
CA ARG A 138 -6.16 2.65 -1.18
C ARG A 138 -5.01 3.24 -1.98
N TYR A 139 -4.26 4.13 -1.35
CA TYR A 139 -3.10 4.80 -1.92
C TYR A 139 -1.94 4.62 -0.96
N ALA A 140 -0.78 4.30 -1.48
CA ALA A 140 0.43 4.08 -0.71
C ALA A 140 1.38 5.26 -0.88
N PHE A 141 1.88 5.81 0.24
CA PHE A 141 2.80 6.93 0.25
C PHE A 141 3.99 6.65 1.16
N PRO A 142 5.18 7.21 0.87
CA PRO A 142 6.27 7.28 1.84
C PRO A 142 5.79 8.01 3.09
N ARG A 143 6.12 7.49 4.29
CA ARG A 143 5.75 8.10 5.57
C ARG A 143 6.06 9.59 5.58
N SER A 144 7.28 9.99 5.26
CA SER A 144 7.76 11.38 5.30
C SER A 144 7.03 12.37 4.38
N ARG A 145 6.24 11.88 3.41
CA ARG A 145 5.35 12.72 2.58
C ARG A 145 4.09 13.17 3.32
N LEU A 146 3.70 12.44 4.37
CA LEU A 146 2.44 12.67 5.08
C LEU A 146 2.64 13.55 6.32
N GLU A 147 1.74 14.52 6.49
CA GLU A 147 1.61 15.34 7.69
C GLU A 147 0.37 14.94 8.49
N VAL A 148 0.51 14.73 9.80
CA VAL A 148 -0.63 14.40 10.67
C VAL A 148 -1.39 15.67 11.01
N VAL A 149 -2.69 15.70 10.68
CA VAL A 149 -3.55 16.87 10.93
C VAL A 149 -4.56 16.65 12.04
N ALA A 150 -4.95 15.40 12.30
CA ALA A 150 -5.72 15.05 13.48
C ALA A 150 -5.41 13.61 13.91
N ARG A 151 -5.12 13.42 15.20
CA ARG A 151 -4.90 12.11 15.78
C ARG A 151 -6.20 11.51 16.28
N VAL A 152 -6.37 10.22 16.07
CA VAL A 152 -7.49 9.47 16.65
C VAL A 152 -7.05 8.79 17.95
N HIS A 153 -5.78 8.42 18.04
CA HIS A 153 -5.22 7.78 19.22
C HIS A 153 -4.56 8.83 20.11
N ASP A 154 -5.06 8.92 21.35
CA ASP A 154 -4.39 9.66 22.41
C ASP A 154 -3.13 8.90 22.77
N ARG A 155 -1.99 9.40 22.30
CA ARG A 155 -0.70 9.04 22.90
C ARG A 155 -0.61 9.85 24.16
N ASP A 156 -1.04 9.26 25.26
CA ASP A 156 -0.92 9.87 26.57
C ASP A 156 0.47 10.51 26.69
N ARG A 157 0.48 11.82 26.91
CA ARG A 157 1.63 12.50 27.50
C ARG A 157 1.81 11.87 28.87
N ASP A 158 2.48 10.73 28.93
CA ASP A 158 3.04 10.20 30.17
C ASP A 158 4.09 11.20 30.66
N GLY A 159 3.65 12.18 31.43
CA GLY A 159 4.51 13.14 32.11
C GLY A 159 3.91 14.53 32.32
N ASP A 160 2.81 14.65 33.07
CA ASP A 160 2.63 15.82 33.95
C ASP A 160 1.73 15.50 35.17
N ASP A 161 2.43 15.16 36.26
CA ASP A 161 2.13 15.48 37.65
C ASP A 161 0.74 15.15 38.25
N GLY A 162 0.50 13.85 38.45
CA GLY A 162 -0.31 13.36 39.56
C GLY A 162 0.48 13.33 40.88
N GLY A 163 0.95 14.49 41.35
CA GLY A 163 1.70 14.66 42.59
C GLY A 163 0.84 15.24 43.73
N GLU A 164 0.65 14.45 44.76
CA GLU A 164 -0.11 14.68 46.01
C GLU A 164 -0.14 16.12 46.57
N ARG A 165 -1.32 16.59 46.99
CA ARG A 165 -1.52 17.36 48.24
C ARG A 165 -2.86 17.10 48.89
#